data_AF-A0AA90B153-F1
#
_entry.id   AF-A0AA90B153-F1
#
_cell.length_a   1.000
_cell.length_b   1.000
_cell.length_c   1.000
_cell.angle_alpha   90.00
_cell.angle_beta   90.00
_cell.angle_gamma   90.00
#
_symmetry.space_group_name_H-M   'P 1'
#
loop_
_entity.id
_entity.type
_entity.pdbx_description
1 polymer ?
#
loop_
_entity_poly.entity_id
_entity_poly.type
_entity_poly.pdbx_seq_one_letter_code
_entity_poly.pdbx_strand_id
1 'polypeptide(L)'
;MIQQVDQKELKARIEIAQAGYKDKKAGIDFFAETDPVSGRPIAKHTEGGTVVFQCSTPLDILPTYLEQIQKGFQPHPLSVVQIDHERFDIYFYKPAQVIQAALEQIAKDETARYHAEVEAHNEQFIQQQIDAQLRVDLAREERERALAETERRAKVERDIRATFQPVDEVTQPATKGRK
;
A
#
# COMPACT_ATOMS: atom_id res chain seq x y z
N MET A 1 6.00 -0.60 13.82
CA MET A 1 7.45 -0.28 13.81
C MET A 1 7.79 0.21 12.42
N ILE A 2 8.72 1.16 12.27
CA ILE A 2 9.17 1.61 10.96
C ILE A 2 9.77 0.41 10.21
N GLN A 3 9.31 0.17 9.00
CA GLN A 3 9.81 -0.86 8.10
C GLN A 3 10.98 -0.32 7.29
N GLN A 4 11.96 -1.19 7.06
CA GLN A 4 13.06 -0.95 6.14
C GLN A 4 12.94 -1.92 4.97
N VAL A 5 13.48 -1.51 3.83
CA VAL A 5 13.49 -2.33 2.61
C VAL A 5 14.37 -3.55 2.83
N ASP A 6 13.76 -4.74 2.84
CA ASP A 6 14.52 -6.00 2.89
C ASP A 6 14.96 -6.38 1.47
N GLN A 7 16.28 -6.35 1.26
CA GLN A 7 16.90 -6.71 -0.01
C GLN A 7 16.67 -8.17 -0.40
N LYS A 8 16.48 -9.08 0.56
CA LYS A 8 16.18 -10.48 0.27
C LYS A 8 14.74 -10.64 -0.20
N GLU A 9 13.81 -9.97 0.47
CA GLU A 9 12.40 -9.98 0.08
C GLU A 9 12.21 -9.35 -1.29
N LEU A 10 12.83 -8.19 -1.54
CA LEU A 10 12.78 -7.51 -2.83
C LEU A 10 13.28 -8.42 -3.96
N LYS A 11 14.41 -9.11 -3.76
CA LYS A 11 14.92 -10.07 -4.75
C LYS A 11 13.95 -11.21 -5.02
N ALA A 12 13.37 -11.80 -3.97
CA ALA A 12 12.39 -12.86 -4.12
C ALA A 12 11.14 -12.38 -4.88
N ARG A 13 10.65 -11.17 -4.60
CA ARG A 13 9.51 -10.56 -5.33
C ARG A 13 9.84 -10.35 -6.80
N ILE A 14 11.03 -9.83 -7.12
CA ILE A 14 11.49 -9.65 -8.51
C ILE A 14 11.57 -11.00 -9.22
N GLU A 15 12.16 -12.03 -8.59
CA GLU A 15 12.25 -13.38 -9.16
C GLU A 15 10.87 -13.97 -9.44
N ILE A 16 9.91 -13.80 -8.52
CA ILE A 16 8.52 -14.26 -8.69
C ILE A 16 7.83 -13.49 -9.83
N ALA A 17 8.05 -12.18 -9.94
CA ALA A 17 7.44 -11.37 -10.99
C ALA A 17 8.03 -11.67 -12.38
N GLN A 18 9.32 -11.99 -12.44
CA GLN A 18 10.02 -12.40 -13.66
C GLN A 18 9.75 -13.86 -14.04
N ALA A 19 9.41 -14.70 -13.06
CA ALA A 19 9.13 -16.11 -13.27
C ALA A 19 7.99 -16.31 -14.28
N GLY A 20 8.24 -17.17 -15.25
CA GLY A 20 7.27 -17.49 -16.29
C GLY A 20 6.99 -16.36 -17.29
N TYR A 21 7.60 -15.17 -17.18
CA TYR A 21 7.42 -14.10 -18.18
C TYR A 21 7.75 -14.60 -19.59
N LYS A 22 8.87 -15.33 -19.71
CA LYS A 22 9.33 -15.88 -20.99
C LYS A 22 8.28 -16.76 -21.65
N ASP A 23 7.65 -17.66 -20.89
CA ASP A 23 6.70 -18.65 -21.42
C ASP A 23 5.27 -18.11 -21.50
N LYS A 24 4.99 -16.98 -20.84
CA LYS A 24 3.69 -16.31 -20.89
C LYS A 24 3.40 -15.81 -22.31
N LYS A 25 2.21 -16.14 -22.82
CA LYS A 25 1.72 -15.63 -24.10
C LYS A 25 1.37 -14.15 -23.99
N ALA A 26 1.97 -13.34 -24.86
CA ALA A 26 1.62 -11.95 -25.05
C ALA A 26 0.33 -11.84 -25.88
N GLY A 27 -0.54 -10.90 -25.50
CA GLY A 27 -1.78 -10.64 -26.22
C GLY A 27 -2.94 -10.31 -25.30
N ILE A 28 -4.16 -10.49 -25.82
CA ILE A 28 -5.38 -10.32 -25.02
C ILE A 28 -5.61 -11.61 -24.24
N ASP A 29 -5.56 -11.50 -22.92
CA ASP A 29 -6.01 -12.53 -22.02
C ASP A 29 -7.42 -12.17 -21.53
N PHE A 30 -8.40 -12.97 -21.95
CA PHE A 30 -9.81 -12.77 -21.66
C PHE A 30 -10.17 -13.03 -20.20
N PHE A 31 -9.28 -13.65 -19.42
CA PHE A 31 -9.48 -14.01 -18.02
C PHE A 31 -8.46 -13.34 -17.09
N ALA A 32 -7.80 -12.28 -17.56
CA ALA A 32 -6.73 -11.62 -16.84
C ALA A 32 -7.18 -10.94 -15.54
N GLU A 33 -8.42 -10.44 -15.50
CA GLU A 33 -8.96 -9.71 -14.37
C GLU A 33 -10.44 -10.04 -14.20
N THR A 34 -10.97 -9.88 -12.98
CA THR A 34 -12.39 -10.07 -12.69
C THR A 34 -12.96 -8.76 -12.22
N ASP A 35 -14.06 -8.32 -12.84
CA ASP A 35 -14.79 -7.14 -12.40
C ASP A 35 -15.25 -7.33 -10.94
N PRO A 36 -14.82 -6.49 -9.99
CA PRO A 36 -15.21 -6.61 -8.59
C PRO A 36 -16.71 -6.43 -8.37
N VAL A 37 -17.43 -5.78 -9.29
CA VAL A 37 -18.87 -5.55 -9.17
C VAL A 37 -19.68 -6.68 -9.80
N SER A 38 -19.38 -7.03 -11.07
CA SER A 38 -20.17 -8.03 -11.80
C SER A 38 -19.65 -9.46 -11.68
N GLY A 39 -18.45 -9.67 -11.15
CA GLY A 39 -17.79 -10.98 -11.05
C GLY A 39 -17.43 -11.58 -12.42
N ARG A 40 -17.54 -10.81 -13.51
CA ARG A 40 -17.25 -11.28 -14.87
C ARG A 40 -15.77 -11.10 -15.21
N PRO A 41 -15.21 -11.99 -16.04
CA PRO A 41 -13.85 -11.81 -16.51
C PRO A 41 -13.77 -10.59 -17.44
N ILE A 42 -12.72 -9.79 -17.26
CA ILE A 42 -12.37 -8.64 -18.07
C ILE A 42 -11.13 -9.00 -18.87
N ALA A 43 -11.22 -8.78 -20.18
CA ALA A 43 -10.11 -8.94 -21.08
C ALA A 43 -9.06 -7.85 -20.84
N LYS A 44 -7.81 -8.24 -20.66
CA LYS A 44 -6.69 -7.31 -20.50
C LYS A 44 -5.59 -7.67 -21.47
N HIS A 45 -4.87 -6.64 -21.93
CA HIS A 45 -3.62 -6.89 -22.62
C HIS A 45 -2.56 -7.33 -21.60
N THR A 46 -2.00 -8.50 -21.85
CA THR A 46 -0.98 -9.11 -21.02
C THR A 46 0.32 -9.16 -21.79
N GLU A 47 1.36 -8.58 -21.21
CA GLU A 47 2.70 -8.72 -21.74
C GLU A 47 3.28 -10.10 -21.41
N GLY A 48 4.03 -10.65 -22.36
CA GLY A 48 4.69 -11.94 -22.23
C GLY A 48 5.83 -12.10 -23.22
N GLY A 49 6.67 -13.10 -22.98
CA GLY A 49 7.82 -13.45 -23.80
C GLY A 49 7.46 -14.31 -25.02
N THR A 50 6.31 -14.98 -25.02
CA THR A 50 5.84 -15.79 -26.15
C THR A 50 4.85 -15.02 -27.00
N VAL A 51 5.01 -15.04 -28.31
CA VAL A 51 4.07 -14.46 -29.28
C VAL A 51 3.56 -15.54 -30.22
N VAL A 52 2.40 -15.27 -30.81
CA VAL A 52 1.74 -16.18 -31.74
C VAL A 52 1.51 -15.48 -33.07
N PHE A 53 1.92 -16.14 -34.14
CA PHE A 53 1.65 -15.72 -35.51
C PHE A 53 0.64 -16.67 -36.14
N GLN A 54 -0.48 -16.11 -36.58
CA GLN A 54 -1.56 -16.87 -37.19
C GLN A 54 -1.32 -17.03 -38.70
N CYS A 55 -1.46 -18.25 -39.19
CA CYS A 55 -1.44 -18.61 -40.60
C CYS A 55 -2.79 -19.22 -40.98
N SER A 56 -3.39 -18.76 -42.08
CA SER A 56 -4.68 -19.27 -42.55
C SER A 56 -4.55 -20.55 -43.38
N THR A 57 -3.39 -20.75 -44.01
CA THR A 57 -3.13 -21.96 -44.80
C THR A 57 -1.84 -22.65 -44.35
N PRO A 58 -1.73 -23.98 -44.53
CA PRO A 58 -0.49 -24.70 -44.24
C PRO A 58 0.71 -24.21 -45.06
N LEU A 59 0.47 -23.65 -46.25
CA LEU A 59 1.51 -23.15 -47.15
C LEU A 59 2.17 -21.87 -46.60
N ASP A 60 1.45 -21.10 -45.78
CA ASP A 60 1.95 -19.85 -45.19
C ASP A 60 2.87 -20.09 -43.98
N ILE A 61 2.89 -21.32 -43.44
CA ILE A 61 3.64 -21.65 -42.23
C ILE A 61 5.15 -21.46 -42.45
N LEU A 62 5.72 -22.08 -43.48
CA LEU A 62 7.16 -22.03 -43.74
C LEU A 62 7.65 -20.60 -44.05
N PRO A 63 7.00 -19.83 -44.94
CA PRO A 63 7.35 -18.44 -45.18
C PRO A 63 7.33 -17.60 -43.90
N THR A 64 6.25 -17.69 -43.11
CA THR A 64 6.11 -16.95 -41.86
C THR A 64 7.20 -17.35 -40.87
N TYR A 65 7.49 -18.64 -40.74
CA TYR A 65 8.50 -19.15 -39.82
C TYR A 65 9.89 -18.61 -40.13
N LEU A 66 10.30 -18.63 -41.40
CA LEU A 66 11.60 -18.12 -41.84
C LEU A 66 11.70 -16.60 -41.64
N GLU A 67 10.63 -15.86 -41.92
CA GLU A 67 10.58 -14.42 -41.72
C GLU A 67 10.77 -14.04 -40.24
N GLN A 68 10.10 -14.75 -39.32
CA GLN A 68 10.24 -14.46 -37.89
C GLN A 68 11.62 -14.82 -37.35
N ILE A 69 12.24 -15.90 -37.83
CA ILE A 69 13.64 -16.22 -37.49
C ILE A 69 14.59 -15.10 -37.94
N GLN A 70 14.40 -14.55 -39.15
CA GLN A 70 15.22 -13.43 -39.63
C GLN A 70 15.05 -12.17 -38.77
N LYS A 71 13.85 -11.97 -38.20
CA LYS A 71 13.55 -10.90 -37.23
C LYS A 71 14.11 -11.17 -35.82
N GLY A 72 14.79 -12.29 -35.61
CA GLY A 72 15.43 -12.64 -34.34
C GLY A 72 14.53 -13.31 -33.31
N PHE A 73 13.32 -13.75 -33.72
CA PHE A 73 12.48 -14.58 -32.86
C PHE A 73 13.07 -15.98 -32.71
N GLN A 74 12.88 -16.58 -31.53
CA GLN A 74 13.34 -17.94 -31.27
C GLN A 74 12.16 -18.92 -31.30
N PRO A 75 12.29 -20.09 -31.94
CA PRO A 75 11.22 -21.08 -31.98
C PRO A 75 10.81 -21.53 -30.58
N HIS A 76 9.51 -21.54 -30.30
CA HIS A 76 8.98 -22.11 -29.07
C HIS A 76 8.87 -23.64 -29.20
N PRO A 77 9.07 -24.45 -28.13
CA PRO A 77 8.91 -25.90 -28.19
C PRO A 77 7.54 -26.39 -28.67
N LEU A 78 6.48 -25.62 -28.41
CA LEU A 78 5.12 -25.86 -28.94
C LEU A 78 5.04 -25.74 -30.48
N SER A 79 5.98 -25.02 -31.11
CA SER A 79 6.11 -24.86 -32.55
C SER A 79 4.80 -24.43 -33.21
N VAL A 80 4.23 -25.25 -34.09
CA VAL A 80 2.97 -24.99 -34.80
C VAL A 80 1.85 -25.82 -34.20
N VAL A 81 0.74 -25.16 -33.89
CA VAL A 81 -0.48 -25.81 -33.41
C VAL A 81 -1.61 -25.50 -34.39
N GLN A 82 -2.28 -26.53 -34.88
CA GLN A 82 -3.53 -26.36 -35.61
C GLN A 82 -4.66 -26.12 -34.61
N ILE A 83 -5.33 -24.97 -34.73
CA ILE A 83 -6.44 -24.58 -33.83
C ILE A 83 -7.77 -25.07 -34.39
N ASP A 84 -7.98 -24.87 -35.69
CA ASP A 84 -9.15 -25.33 -36.43
C ASP A 84 -8.75 -25.69 -37.89
N HIS A 85 -9.72 -25.91 -38.77
CA HIS A 85 -9.45 -26.30 -40.16
C HIS A 85 -8.81 -25.19 -41.01
N GLU A 86 -8.87 -23.93 -40.56
CA GLU A 86 -8.44 -22.74 -41.32
C GLU A 86 -7.42 -21.91 -40.52
N ARG A 87 -6.91 -22.42 -39.40
CA ARG A 87 -6.04 -21.68 -38.49
C ARG A 87 -4.91 -22.51 -37.94
N PHE A 88 -3.69 -22.04 -38.21
CA PHE A 88 -2.44 -22.55 -37.67
C PHE A 88 -1.76 -21.44 -36.88
N ASP A 89 -1.49 -21.68 -35.61
CA ASP A 89 -0.80 -20.73 -34.73
C ASP A 89 0.65 -21.18 -34.56
N ILE A 90 1.61 -20.33 -34.94
CA ILE A 90 3.04 -20.57 -34.75
C ILE A 90 3.53 -19.81 -33.52
N TYR A 91 4.11 -20.53 -32.58
CA TYR A 91 4.60 -20.01 -31.31
C TYR A 91 6.09 -19.68 -31.40
N PHE A 92 6.44 -18.45 -31.02
CA PHE A 92 7.82 -17.99 -30.92
C PHE A 92 8.06 -17.29 -29.58
N TYR A 93 9.26 -17.44 -29.05
CA TYR A 93 9.78 -16.49 -28.08
C TYR A 93 10.19 -15.20 -28.81
N LYS A 94 9.87 -14.06 -28.20
CA LYS A 94 10.39 -12.74 -28.61
C LYS A 94 11.92 -12.75 -28.64
N PRO A 95 12.56 -11.84 -29.39
CA PRO A 95 14.00 -11.71 -29.40
C PRO A 95 14.57 -11.55 -27.98
N ALA A 96 15.73 -12.16 -27.71
CA ALA A 96 16.31 -12.19 -26.36
C ALA A 96 16.51 -10.79 -25.76
N GLN A 97 16.87 -9.79 -26.59
CA GLN A 97 17.02 -8.40 -26.16
C GLN A 97 15.69 -7.78 -25.68
N VAL A 98 14.58 -8.12 -26.36
CA VAL A 98 13.24 -7.64 -25.99
C VAL A 98 12.79 -8.29 -24.69
N ILE A 99 13.05 -9.59 -24.51
CA ILE A 99 12.76 -10.29 -23.26
C ILE A 99 13.58 -9.70 -22.12
N GLN A 100 14.89 -9.49 -22.31
CA GLN A 100 15.77 -8.91 -21.29
C GLN A 100 15.31 -7.52 -20.87
N ALA A 101 15.01 -6.64 -21.82
CA ALA A 101 14.51 -5.29 -21.53
C ALA A 101 13.20 -5.32 -20.74
N ALA A 102 12.29 -6.24 -21.05
CA ALA A 102 11.06 -6.40 -20.31
C ALA A 102 11.28 -6.94 -18.88
N LEU A 103 12.18 -7.90 -18.69
CA LEU A 103 12.54 -8.41 -17.37
C LEU A 103 13.17 -7.31 -16.48
N GLU A 104 14.00 -6.46 -17.07
CA GLU A 104 14.57 -5.29 -16.38
C GLU A 104 13.50 -4.27 -16.00
N GLN A 105 12.52 -4.04 -16.88
CA GLN A 105 11.40 -3.16 -16.56
C GLN A 105 10.54 -3.72 -15.43
N ILE A 106 10.23 -5.02 -15.45
CA ILE A 106 9.51 -5.71 -14.37
C ILE A 106 10.26 -5.55 -13.04
N ALA A 107 11.60 -5.71 -13.04
CA ALA A 107 12.40 -5.52 -11.83
C ALA A 107 12.32 -4.08 -11.30
N LYS A 108 12.37 -3.08 -12.19
CA LYS A 108 12.23 -1.67 -11.80
C LYS A 108 10.86 -1.37 -11.24
N ASP A 109 9.81 -1.87 -11.89
CA ASP A 109 8.43 -1.64 -11.48
C ASP A 109 8.14 -2.28 -10.11
N GLU A 110 8.60 -3.51 -9.88
CA GLU A 110 8.44 -4.13 -8.55
C GLU A 110 9.30 -3.48 -7.46
N THR A 111 10.50 -3.01 -7.82
CA THR A 111 11.30 -2.21 -6.88
C THR A 111 10.55 -0.95 -6.47
N ALA A 112 10.01 -0.19 -7.44
CA ALA A 112 9.26 1.02 -7.16
C ALA A 112 8.00 0.75 -6.32
N ARG A 113 7.26 -0.33 -6.63
CA ARG A 113 6.08 -0.75 -5.85
C ARG A 113 6.44 -1.09 -4.42
N TYR A 114 7.46 -1.92 -4.20
CA TYR A 114 7.86 -2.30 -2.85
C TYR A 114 8.35 -1.11 -2.02
N HIS A 115 9.10 -0.19 -2.62
CA HIS A 115 9.49 1.06 -1.96
C HIS A 115 8.26 1.89 -1.56
N ALA A 116 7.30 2.07 -2.47
CA ALA A 116 6.07 2.79 -2.18
C ALA A 116 5.23 2.11 -1.08
N GLU A 117 5.18 0.77 -1.03
CA GLU A 117 4.50 0.02 0.03
C GLU A 117 5.15 0.27 1.40
N VAL A 118 6.48 0.23 1.47
CA VAL A 118 7.22 0.48 2.72
C VAL A 118 7.04 1.93 3.17
N GLU A 119 7.09 2.89 2.25
CA GLU A 119 6.83 4.30 2.54
C GLU A 119 5.41 4.52 3.06
N ALA A 120 4.40 3.99 2.37
CA ALA A 120 3.00 4.09 2.80
C ALA A 120 2.76 3.46 4.18
N HIS A 121 3.36 2.30 4.46
CA HIS A 121 3.30 1.68 5.78
C HIS A 121 3.95 2.58 6.85
N ASN A 122 5.10 3.18 6.54
CA ASN A 122 5.82 4.05 7.47
C ASN A 122 5.06 5.35 7.77
N GLU A 123 4.46 5.97 6.77
CA GLU A 123 3.59 7.14 6.94
C GLU A 123 2.41 6.82 7.85
N GLN A 124 1.72 5.70 7.60
CA GLN A 124 0.61 5.26 8.46
C GLN A 124 1.07 5.00 9.90
N PHE A 125 2.22 4.37 10.09
CA PHE A 125 2.78 4.12 11.42
C PHE A 125 3.11 5.43 12.15
N ILE A 126 3.72 6.40 11.47
CA ILE A 126 4.04 7.72 12.04
C ILE A 126 2.74 8.44 12.43
N GLN A 127 1.74 8.44 11.56
CA GLN A 127 0.45 9.09 11.85
C GLN A 127 -0.21 8.49 13.10
N GLN A 128 -0.20 7.16 13.24
CA GLN A 128 -0.71 6.48 14.43
C GLN A 128 0.03 6.89 15.72
N GLN A 129 1.35 7.10 15.65
CA GLN A 129 2.14 7.57 16.80
C GLN A 129 1.83 9.04 17.15
N ILE A 130 1.69 9.89 16.14
CA ILE A 130 1.27 11.29 16.33
C ILE A 130 -0.11 11.34 17.00
N ASP A 131 -1.08 10.60 16.47
CA ASP A 131 -2.44 10.57 17.02
C ASP A 131 -2.47 10.04 18.46
N ALA A 132 -1.65 9.03 18.76
CA ALA A 132 -1.51 8.50 20.12
C ALA A 132 -0.91 9.55 21.07
N GLN A 133 0.14 10.27 20.65
CA GLN A 133 0.78 11.30 21.45
C GLN A 133 -0.18 12.49 21.68
N LEU A 134 -0.87 12.95 20.65
CA LEU A 134 -1.87 14.02 20.76
C LEU A 134 -2.99 13.66 21.75
N ARG A 135 -3.45 12.41 21.78
CA ARG A 135 -4.44 11.95 22.77
C ARG A 135 -3.90 12.01 24.19
N VAL A 136 -2.64 11.63 24.41
CA VAL A 136 -2.00 11.71 25.72
C VAL A 136 -1.86 13.17 26.18
N ASP A 137 -1.43 14.05 25.27
CA ASP A 137 -1.24 15.47 25.57
C ASP A 137 -2.58 16.17 25.85
N LEU A 138 -3.63 15.89 25.06
CA LEU A 138 -4.99 16.38 25.33
C LEU A 138 -5.50 15.93 26.70
N ALA A 139 -5.34 14.64 27.04
CA ALA A 139 -5.75 14.12 28.34
C ALA A 139 -4.96 14.76 29.50
N ARG A 140 -3.69 15.15 29.28
CA ARG A 140 -2.88 15.87 30.25
C ARG A 140 -3.37 17.30 30.42
N GLU A 141 -3.59 18.02 29.33
CA GLU A 141 -4.13 19.38 29.36
C GLU A 141 -5.50 19.45 30.04
N GLU A 142 -6.39 18.49 29.77
CA GLU A 142 -7.71 18.42 30.43
C GLU A 142 -7.58 18.24 31.94
N ARG A 143 -6.65 17.39 32.40
CA ARG A 143 -6.38 17.21 33.83
C ARG A 143 -5.82 18.48 34.46
N GLU A 144 -4.86 19.13 33.80
CA GLU A 144 -4.26 20.38 34.28
C GLU A 144 -5.30 21.51 34.35
N ARG A 145 -6.18 21.64 33.34
CA ARG A 145 -7.30 22.60 33.36
C ARG A 145 -8.29 22.29 34.48
N ALA A 146 -8.65 21.02 34.68
CA ALA A 146 -9.55 20.62 35.76
C ALA A 146 -8.96 20.91 37.14
N LEU A 147 -7.67 20.66 37.36
CA LEU A 147 -6.97 21.00 38.60
C LEU A 147 -6.89 22.53 38.80
N ALA A 148 -6.59 23.29 37.75
CA ALA A 148 -6.56 24.75 37.84
C ALA A 148 -7.96 25.34 38.15
N GLU A 149 -9.03 24.76 37.61
CA GLU A 149 -10.39 25.18 37.94
C GLU A 149 -10.79 24.86 39.38
N THR A 150 -10.43 23.67 39.89
CA THR A 150 -10.72 23.33 41.29
C THR A 150 -9.94 24.21 42.27
N GLU A 151 -8.68 24.51 41.98
CA GLU A 151 -7.89 25.46 42.78
C GLU A 151 -8.45 26.88 42.74
N ARG A 152 -8.91 27.35 41.57
CA ARG A 152 -9.59 28.65 41.44
C ARG A 152 -10.87 28.70 42.25
N ARG A 153 -11.71 27.66 42.16
CA ARG A 153 -12.94 27.56 42.97
C ARG A 153 -12.63 27.55 44.46
N ALA A 154 -11.62 26.79 44.89
CA ALA A 154 -11.20 26.73 46.28
C ALA A 154 -10.65 28.08 46.81
N LYS A 155 -9.93 28.85 45.98
CA LYS A 155 -9.52 30.22 46.33
C LYS A 155 -10.72 31.15 46.50
N VAL A 156 -11.62 31.16 45.52
CA VAL A 156 -12.83 31.99 45.55
C VAL A 156 -13.70 31.62 46.77
N GLU A 157 -13.85 30.33 47.09
CA GLU A 157 -14.58 29.91 48.30
C GLU A 157 -13.90 30.36 49.60
N ARG A 158 -12.56 30.34 49.67
CA ARG A 158 -11.82 30.88 50.83
C ARG A 158 -12.02 32.38 50.97
N ASP A 159 -11.92 33.12 49.87
CA ASP A 159 -12.10 34.56 49.85
C ASP A 159 -13.55 34.96 50.25
N ILE A 160 -14.55 34.24 49.73
CA ILE A 160 -15.95 34.40 50.13
C ILE A 160 -16.11 34.10 51.63
N ARG A 161 -15.62 32.96 52.13
CA ARG A 161 -15.72 32.62 53.56
C ARG A 161 -15.03 33.63 54.47
N ALA A 162 -13.89 34.17 54.07
CA ALA A 162 -13.20 35.23 54.82
C ALA A 162 -14.01 36.54 54.85
N THR A 163 -14.75 36.83 53.78
CA THR A 163 -15.61 38.02 53.70
C THR A 163 -16.88 37.90 54.55
N PHE A 164 -17.36 36.68 54.79
CA PHE A 164 -18.58 36.39 55.57
C PHE A 164 -18.29 35.82 56.98
N GLN A 165 -17.07 35.96 57.51
CA GLN A 165 -16.81 35.67 58.92
C GLN A 165 -17.56 36.67 59.80
N PRO A 166 -18.45 36.24 60.71
CA PRO A 166 -19.09 37.14 61.65
C PRO A 166 -18.02 37.75 62.54
N VAL A 167 -18.04 39.07 62.67
CA VAL A 167 -17.31 39.78 63.72
C VAL A 167 -17.90 39.31 65.03
N ASP A 168 -17.15 38.52 65.81
CA ASP A 168 -17.50 38.27 67.20
C ASP A 168 -17.53 39.63 67.92
N GLU A 169 -18.73 40.12 68.20
CA GLU A 169 -18.92 41.25 69.10
C GLU A 169 -18.33 40.89 70.46
N VAL A 170 -17.26 41.61 70.77
CA VAL A 170 -16.50 41.56 72.01
C VAL A 170 -17.45 41.63 73.20
N THR A 171 -17.46 40.55 73.97
CA THR A 171 -18.11 40.46 75.28
C THR A 171 -17.55 41.55 76.18
N GLN A 172 -18.39 42.50 76.60
CA GLN A 172 -18.02 43.49 77.61
C GLN A 172 -17.61 42.78 78.92
N PRO A 173 -16.47 43.11 79.54
CA PRO A 173 -16.16 42.61 80.87
C PRO A 173 -16.93 43.45 81.91
N ALA A 174 -17.93 42.84 82.56
CA ALA A 174 -18.52 43.41 83.76
C ALA A 174 -17.48 43.39 84.89
N THR A 175 -16.93 44.56 85.21
CA THR A 175 -16.05 44.80 86.35
C THR A 175 -16.77 44.67 87.69
N LYS A 176 -16.07 44.08 88.66
CA LYS A 176 -16.42 43.79 90.06
C LYS A 176 -16.81 45.02 90.91
N GLY A 177 -17.63 44.74 91.93
CA GLY A 177 -17.64 45.39 93.25
C GLY A 177 -19.06 45.57 93.80
N ARG A 178 -19.40 45.39 95.08
CA ARG A 178 -18.70 45.07 96.33
C ARG A 178 -19.80 44.80 97.38
N LYS A 179 -19.45 44.04 98.42
CA LYS A 179 -20.12 43.75 99.71
C LYS A 179 -21.38 44.54 100.08
#